data_AF-A0AB74M7R1-F1
#
_entry.id   AF-A0AB74M7R1-F1
#
_cell.length_a   1.000
_cell.length_b   1.000
_cell.length_c   1.000
_cell.angle_alpha   90.00
_cell.angle_beta   90.00
_cell.angle_gamma   90.00
#
_symmetry.space_group_name_H-M   'P 1'
#
loop_
_entity.id
_entity.type
_entity.pdbx_description
1 polymer ?
#
loop_
_entity_poly.entity_id
_entity_poly.type
_entity_poly.pdbx_seq_one_letter_code
_entity_poly.pdbx_strand_id
1 'polypeptide(L)'
;HPEALARNTQKIFRWLDKDTPDAVEKMQALLPAIEKAMPPLLVARMRSHSSEYYREIVERRDRLVKDVDDFVAVAIAWGTLTNSGGQPGNAVVVH
;
A
#
# COMPACT_ATOMS: atom_id res chain seq x y z
N HIS A 1 -27.22 10.52 -16.39
CA HIS A 1 -26.92 11.96 -16.30
C HIS A 1 -25.46 12.14 -16.71
N PRO A 2 -25.12 12.90 -17.78
CA PRO A 2 -23.76 12.90 -18.35
C PRO A 2 -22.69 13.42 -17.39
N GLU A 3 -22.97 14.50 -16.66
CA GLU A 3 -22.00 15.12 -15.73
C GLU A 3 -21.97 14.50 -14.32
N ALA A 4 -22.68 13.40 -14.05
CA ALA A 4 -22.83 12.86 -12.70
C ALA A 4 -21.49 12.55 -12.02
N LEU A 5 -20.55 11.95 -12.76
CA LEU A 5 -19.22 11.61 -12.25
C LEU A 5 -18.46 12.87 -11.83
N ALA A 6 -18.24 13.83 -12.74
CA ALA A 6 -17.49 15.05 -12.46
C ALA A 6 -18.09 15.86 -11.30
N ARG A 7 -19.42 16.02 -11.27
CA ARG A 7 -20.13 16.73 -10.18
C ARG A 7 -20.01 16.02 -8.83
N ASN A 8 -19.97 14.68 -8.81
CA ASN A 8 -19.80 13.90 -7.58
C ASN A 8 -18.34 13.94 -7.10
N THR A 9 -17.36 13.72 -7.99
CA THR A 9 -15.93 13.86 -7.70
C THR A 9 -15.63 15.22 -7.09
N GLN A 10 -16.05 16.32 -7.74
CA GLN A 10 -15.83 17.68 -7.22
C GLN A 10 -16.45 17.88 -5.83
N LYS A 11 -17.66 17.37 -5.58
CA LYS A 11 -18.32 17.49 -4.27
C LYS A 11 -17.57 16.75 -3.17
N ILE A 12 -17.18 15.49 -3.42
CA ILE A 12 -16.55 14.61 -2.43
C ILE A 12 -15.17 15.16 -2.03
N PHE A 13 -14.30 15.48 -2.99
CA PHE A 13 -12.98 16.02 -2.65
C PHE A 13 -13.08 17.40 -1.98
N ARG A 14 -14.00 18.28 -2.40
CA ARG A 14 -14.26 19.57 -1.72
C ARG A 14 -14.86 19.44 -0.31
N TRP A 15 -15.31 18.26 0.11
CA TRP A 15 -15.63 17.96 1.51
C TRP A 15 -14.42 17.36 2.26
N LEU A 16 -13.62 16.53 1.60
CA LEU A 16 -12.36 16.02 2.15
C LEU A 16 -11.35 17.15 2.47
N ASP A 17 -11.30 18.19 1.63
CA ASP A 17 -10.41 19.35 1.79
C ASP A 17 -10.88 20.35 2.91
N LYS A 18 -11.80 19.96 3.81
CA LYS A 18 -12.45 20.89 4.76
C LYS A 18 -12.81 20.28 6.13
N ASP A 19 -12.24 20.84 7.19
CA ASP A 19 -12.57 20.53 8.59
C ASP A 19 -13.87 21.17 9.12
N THR A 20 -14.68 21.78 8.25
CA THR A 20 -15.98 22.35 8.64
C THR A 20 -16.96 21.24 9.04
N PRO A 21 -17.77 21.39 10.12
CA PRO A 21 -18.68 20.32 10.58
C PRO A 21 -19.60 19.73 9.50
N ASP A 22 -20.15 20.58 8.63
CA ASP A 22 -20.97 20.20 7.46
C ASP A 22 -20.27 19.23 6.50
N ALA A 23 -18.96 19.37 6.34
CA ALA A 23 -18.14 18.51 5.48
C ALA A 23 -17.75 17.22 6.21
N VAL A 24 -17.38 17.30 7.49
CA VAL A 24 -17.08 16.15 8.35
C VAL A 24 -18.29 15.20 8.44
N GLU A 25 -19.50 15.73 8.67
CA GLU A 25 -20.75 14.96 8.70
C GLU A 25 -20.99 14.22 7.37
N LYS A 26 -20.76 14.88 6.23
CA LYS A 26 -20.95 14.29 4.90
C LYS A 26 -19.91 13.24 4.56
N MET A 27 -18.66 13.43 5.00
CA MET A 27 -17.61 12.41 4.87
C MET A 27 -17.88 11.19 5.79
N GLN A 28 -18.41 11.40 6.99
CA GLN A 28 -18.85 10.32 7.88
C GLN A 28 -20.03 9.54 7.29
N ALA A 29 -21.04 10.24 6.73
CA ALA A 29 -22.17 9.60 6.06
C ALA A 29 -21.76 8.80 4.80
N LEU A 30 -20.69 9.22 4.11
CA LEU A 30 -20.12 8.48 2.97
C LEU A 30 -19.19 7.33 3.38
N LEU A 31 -18.73 7.25 4.63
CA LEU A 31 -17.71 6.30 5.07
C LEU A 31 -18.03 4.84 4.68
N PRO A 32 -19.25 4.30 4.89
CA PRO A 32 -19.56 2.91 4.51
C PRO A 32 -19.49 2.63 3.00
N ALA A 33 -19.68 3.66 2.16
CA ALA A 33 -19.51 3.56 0.71
C ALA A 33 -18.02 3.65 0.32
N ILE A 34 -17.24 4.45 1.06
CA ILE A 34 -15.78 4.56 0.91
C ILE A 34 -15.11 3.23 1.27
N GLU A 35 -15.40 2.66 2.46
CA GLU A 35 -14.82 1.37 2.90
C GLU A 35 -15.17 0.22 1.95
N LYS A 36 -16.34 0.26 1.30
CA LYS A 36 -16.79 -0.73 0.31
C LYS A 36 -16.11 -0.59 -1.07
N ALA A 37 -15.71 0.62 -1.46
CA ALA A 37 -15.14 0.91 -2.78
C ALA A 37 -13.60 1.03 -2.79
N MET A 38 -13.00 1.28 -1.63
CA MET A 38 -11.56 1.50 -1.46
C MET A 38 -10.77 0.17 -1.42
N PRO A 39 -9.55 0.12 -2.02
CA PRO A 39 -8.67 -1.04 -1.90
C PRO A 39 -8.42 -1.45 -0.43
N PRO A 40 -8.51 -2.74 -0.06
CA PRO A 40 -8.48 -3.17 1.35
C PRO A 40 -7.27 -2.71 2.17
N LEU A 41 -6.09 -2.59 1.56
CA LEU A 41 -4.88 -2.07 2.23
C LEU A 41 -5.02 -0.59 2.62
N LEU A 42 -5.72 0.22 1.82
CA LEU A 42 -5.99 1.62 2.14
C LEU A 42 -7.06 1.74 3.23
N VAL A 43 -8.08 0.86 3.24
CA VAL A 43 -9.05 0.77 4.35
C VAL A 43 -8.33 0.39 5.66
N ALA A 44 -7.43 -0.59 5.62
CA ALA A 44 -6.62 -0.97 6.77
C ALA A 44 -5.73 0.18 7.27
N ARG A 45 -5.03 0.89 6.36
CA ARG A 45 -4.20 2.05 6.70
C ARG A 45 -5.01 3.27 7.15
N MET A 46 -6.26 3.43 6.72
CA MET A 46 -7.17 4.42 7.28
C MET A 46 -7.52 4.04 8.73
N ARG A 47 -7.94 2.79 8.96
CA ARG A 47 -8.41 2.28 10.26
C ARG A 47 -7.30 2.06 11.30
N SER A 48 -6.03 1.89 10.91
CA SER A 48 -4.90 1.70 11.82
C SER A 48 -4.67 2.88 12.78
N HIS A 49 -5.08 4.09 12.41
CA HIS A 49 -5.02 5.28 13.29
C HIS A 49 -5.93 5.18 14.52
N SER A 50 -6.93 4.28 14.50
CA SER A 50 -7.91 4.10 15.56
C SER A 50 -8.10 2.62 15.95
N SER A 51 -7.17 1.73 15.57
CA SER A 51 -7.32 0.29 15.79
C SER A 51 -5.99 -0.47 15.71
N GLU A 52 -5.59 -1.04 16.83
CA GLU A 52 -4.39 -1.88 16.98
C GLU A 52 -4.38 -3.08 16.01
N TYR A 53 -5.53 -3.72 15.79
CA TYR A 53 -5.69 -4.83 14.84
C TYR A 53 -5.30 -4.44 13.42
N TYR A 54 -5.80 -3.29 12.94
CA TYR A 54 -5.44 -2.80 11.61
C TYR A 54 -4.02 -2.26 11.56
N ARG A 55 -3.48 -1.73 12.68
CA ARG A 55 -2.08 -1.32 12.79
C ARG A 55 -1.13 -2.51 12.64
N GLU A 56 -1.37 -3.61 13.33
CA GLU A 56 -0.56 -4.84 13.20
C GLU A 56 -0.57 -5.37 11.75
N ILE A 57 -1.75 -5.38 11.10
CA ILE A 57 -1.88 -5.82 9.69
C ILE A 57 -1.04 -4.96 8.75
N VAL A 58 -1.11 -3.62 8.87
CA VAL A 58 -0.36 -2.69 8.01
C VAL A 58 1.15 -2.84 8.26
N GLU A 59 1.58 -2.84 9.51
CA GLU A 59 2.98 -3.04 9.86
C GLU A 59 3.54 -4.39 9.38
N ARG A 60 2.76 -5.47 9.53
CA ARG A 60 3.17 -6.82 9.09
C ARG A 60 3.26 -6.91 7.57
N ARG A 61 2.34 -6.25 6.84
CA ARG A 61 2.40 -6.12 5.38
C ARG A 61 3.64 -5.35 4.95
N ASP A 62 3.93 -4.22 5.60
CA ASP A 62 5.04 -3.35 5.21
C ASP A 62 6.41 -3.98 5.57
N ARG A 63 6.49 -4.78 6.64
CA ARG A 63 7.64 -5.68 6.91
C ARG A 63 7.82 -6.72 5.81
N LEU A 64 6.78 -7.50 5.49
CA LEU A 64 6.83 -8.56 4.47
C LEU A 64 7.25 -8.04 3.08
N VAL A 65 6.84 -6.82 2.71
CA VAL A 65 7.28 -6.19 1.45
C VAL A 65 8.77 -5.87 1.49
N LYS A 66 9.28 -5.32 2.60
CA LYS A 66 10.72 -5.09 2.77
C LYS A 66 11.53 -6.39 2.70
N ASP A 67 11.04 -7.47 3.32
CA ASP A 67 11.70 -8.79 3.28
C ASP A 67 11.80 -9.35 1.84
N VAL A 68 10.79 -9.08 1.01
CA VAL A 68 10.79 -9.43 -0.42
C VAL A 68 11.73 -8.53 -1.23
N ASP A 69 11.72 -7.22 -0.98
CA ASP A 69 12.60 -6.26 -1.66
C ASP A 69 14.08 -6.56 -1.34
N ASP A 70 14.40 -6.89 -0.08
CA ASP A 70 15.73 -7.33 0.35
C ASP A 70 16.15 -8.62 -0.37
N PHE A 71 15.25 -9.62 -0.46
CA PHE A 71 15.52 -10.87 -1.17
C PHE A 71 15.80 -10.65 -2.67
N VAL A 72 15.01 -9.78 -3.33
CA VAL A 72 15.23 -9.40 -4.73
C VAL A 72 16.57 -8.67 -4.91
N ALA A 73 16.92 -7.75 -4.00
CA ALA A 73 18.21 -7.07 -4.04
C ALA A 73 19.40 -8.04 -3.91
N VAL A 74 19.30 -9.02 -3.00
CA VAL A 74 20.30 -10.11 -2.88
C VAL A 74 20.38 -10.94 -4.16
N ALA A 75 19.25 -11.36 -4.73
CA ALA A 75 19.23 -12.15 -5.97
C ALA A 75 19.89 -11.41 -7.15
N ILE A 76 19.67 -10.09 -7.27
CA ILE A 76 20.32 -9.23 -8.27
C ILE A 76 21.83 -9.11 -8.02
N ALA A 77 22.27 -8.94 -6.76
CA ALA A 77 23.68 -8.87 -6.41
C ALA A 77 24.43 -10.18 -6.74
N TRP A 78 23.84 -11.34 -6.45
CA TRP A 78 24.40 -12.64 -6.86
C TRP A 78 24.43 -12.79 -8.38
N GLY A 79 23.36 -12.43 -9.08
CA GLY A 79 23.28 -12.51 -10.54
C GLY A 79 24.24 -11.56 -11.28
N THR A 80 24.59 -10.41 -10.69
CA THR A 80 25.61 -9.51 -11.28
C THR A 80 27.02 -10.03 -11.03
N LEU A 81 27.31 -10.60 -9.85
CA LEU A 81 28.61 -11.23 -9.56
C LEU A 81 28.90 -12.41 -10.50
N THR A 82 27.92 -13.29 -10.74
CA THR A 82 28.12 -14.46 -11.64
C THR A 82 28.22 -14.08 -13.11
N ASN A 83 27.51 -13.04 -13.57
CA ASN A 83 27.59 -12.57 -14.96
C ASN A 83 28.79 -11.65 -15.24
N SER A 84 29.41 -11.06 -14.22
CA SER A 84 30.62 -10.22 -14.37
C SER A 84 31.93 -11.02 -14.31
N GLY A 85 31.88 -12.25 -13.79
CA GLY A 85 33.05 -13.12 -13.64
C GLY A 85 33.26 -14.03 -14.86
N GLY A 86 34.33 -13.81 -15.62
CA GLY A 86 34.75 -14.74 -16.66
C GLY A 86 35.14 -16.10 -16.10
N GLN A 87 34.36 -17.14 -16.42
CA GLN A 87 34.62 -18.57 -16.22
C GLN A 87 35.08 -18.98 -14.79
N PRO A 88 34.14 -19.23 -13.86
CA PRO A 88 34.47 -19.79 -12.54
C PRO A 88 34.93 -21.26 -12.66
N GLY A 89 36.23 -21.49 -12.45
CA GLY A 89 36.80 -22.82 -12.34
C GLY A 89 36.56 -23.46 -10.96
N ASN A 90 35.98 -24.66 -10.97
CA ASN A 90 35.90 -25.63 -9.87
C ASN A 90 35.19 -25.23 -8.56
N ALA A 91 34.01 -25.84 -8.38
CA ALA A 91 33.57 -26.56 -7.18
C ALA A 91 33.59 -25.89 -5.80
N VAL A 92 32.40 -25.76 -5.21
CA VAL A 92 32.19 -25.84 -3.76
C VAL A 92 31.33 -27.07 -3.46
N VAL A 93 31.82 -27.96 -2.61
CA VAL A 93 31.05 -29.10 -2.07
C VAL A 93 30.28 -28.62 -0.84
N VAL A 94 29.00 -29.00 -0.74
CA VAL A 94 28.19 -28.78 0.46
C VAL A 94 28.32 -30.00 1.38
N HIS A 95 28.53 -29.75 2.67
CA HIS A 95 28.44 -30.72 3.76
C HIS A 95 27.17 -30.45 4.58
#